data_AF-A0ABC8QX88-F1
#
_entry.id   AF-A0ABC8QX88-F1
#
_cell.length_a   1.000
_cell.length_b   1.000
_cell.length_c   1.000
_cell.angle_alpha   90.00
_cell.angle_beta   90.00
_cell.angle_gamma   90.00
#
_symmetry.space_group_name_H-M   'P 1'
#
loop_
_entity.id
_entity.type
_entity.pdbx_description
1 polymer ?
#
loop_
_entity_poly.entity_id
_entity_poly.type
_entity_poly.pdbx_seq_one_letter_code
_entity_poly.pdbx_strand_id
1 'polypeptide(L)'
;MVVILALTILYRNLGFAPSIAALSATIFVMVSNTPLANMQERLHSKIMEAKDSRIKATSETLRSMRVLKLHSWESTFLKKLLKLRETERSWLKKYLYTCSAVAFLFWASPTLVSVVTFGVCIVLGTPLTSATVLSAIATFRILQEPINNLPELISVIAQTKVSLDRIQEFIKGKDQKKLFTVSL
;
A
#
# COMPACT_ATOMS: atom_id res chain seq x y z
N MET A 1 -14.60 14.59 9.52
CA MET A 1 -16.05 14.51 9.84
C MET A 1 -16.55 13.07 9.95
N VAL A 2 -16.35 12.21 8.94
CA VAL A 2 -16.87 10.82 8.92
C VAL A 2 -16.39 9.96 10.10
N VAL A 3 -15.10 10.04 10.44
CA VAL A 3 -14.49 9.29 11.56
C VAL A 3 -15.12 9.63 12.91
N ILE A 4 -15.40 10.91 13.14
CA ILE A 4 -15.98 11.41 14.41
C ILE A 4 -17.45 10.95 14.54
N LEU A 5 -18.21 11.01 13.44
CA LEU A 5 -19.59 10.52 13.38
C LEU A 5 -19.66 9.00 13.61
N ALA A 6 -18.79 8.22 12.97
CA ALA A 6 -18.71 6.78 13.15
C ALA A 6 -18.34 6.39 14.60
N LEU A 7 -17.36 7.07 15.20
CA LEU A 7 -17.01 6.89 16.61
C LEU A 7 -18.19 7.22 17.54
N THR A 8 -18.93 8.29 17.24
CA THR A 8 -20.09 8.71 18.04
C THR A 8 -21.23 7.70 17.95
N ILE A 9 -21.52 7.19 16.76
CA ILE A 9 -22.57 6.18 16.52
C ILE A 9 -22.20 4.85 17.20
N LEU A 10 -20.94 4.44 17.11
CA LEU A 10 -20.47 3.22 17.75
C LEU A 10 -20.52 3.31 19.28
N TYR A 11 -20.08 4.44 19.84
CA TYR A 11 -20.11 4.70 21.27
C TYR A 11 -21.55 4.70 21.81
N ARG A 12 -22.49 5.24 21.04
CA ARG A 12 -23.91 5.35 21.42
C ARG A 12 -24.68 4.04 21.28
N ASN A 13 -24.34 3.19 20.32
CA ASN A 13 -25.07 1.94 20.05
C ASN A 13 -24.51 0.71 20.78
N LEU A 14 -23.22 0.66 21.08
CA LEU A 14 -22.55 -0.55 21.54
C LEU A 14 -21.87 -0.40 22.93
N GLY A 15 -21.59 0.82 23.39
CA GLY A 15 -20.94 1.07 24.68
C GLY A 15 -19.40 0.93 24.65
N PHE A 16 -18.77 1.05 25.83
CA PHE A 16 -17.31 1.18 25.96
C PHE A 16 -16.54 -0.10 25.53
N ALA A 17 -17.05 -1.28 25.86
CA ALA A 17 -16.38 -2.56 25.62
C ALA A 17 -16.20 -2.94 24.12
N PRO A 18 -17.26 -2.94 23.29
CA PRO A 18 -17.13 -3.21 21.86
C PRO A 18 -16.41 -2.13 21.06
N SER A 19 -16.36 -0.88 21.54
CA SER A 19 -15.50 0.15 20.95
C SER A 19 -14.02 -0.22 21.11
N ILE A 20 -13.62 -0.75 22.27
CA ILE A 20 -12.25 -1.25 22.49
C ILE A 20 -11.97 -2.49 21.64
N ALA A 21 -12.92 -3.42 21.52
CA ALA A 21 -12.77 -4.59 20.65
C ALA A 21 -12.55 -4.17 19.18
N ALA A 22 -13.35 -3.22 18.68
CA ALA A 22 -13.21 -2.69 17.32
C ALA A 22 -11.88 -1.97 17.11
N LEU A 23 -11.44 -1.14 18.07
CA LEU A 23 -10.14 -0.47 18.02
C LEU A 23 -9.00 -1.49 18.01
N SER A 24 -9.05 -2.53 18.86
CA SER A 24 -8.02 -3.57 18.91
C SER A 24 -7.95 -4.39 17.62
N ALA A 25 -9.10 -4.77 17.05
CA ALA A 25 -9.17 -5.50 15.79
C ALA A 25 -8.67 -4.63 14.63
N THR A 26 -8.96 -3.33 14.65
CA THR A 26 -8.49 -2.39 13.63
C THR A 26 -6.99 -2.16 13.72
N ILE A 27 -6.43 -2.02 14.93
CA ILE A 27 -4.98 -1.94 15.14
C ILE A 27 -4.31 -3.23 14.64
N PHE A 28 -4.88 -4.40 14.92
CA PHE A 28 -4.35 -5.66 14.44
C PHE A 28 -4.35 -5.77 12.91
N VAL A 29 -5.42 -5.32 12.25
CA VAL A 29 -5.51 -5.25 10.79
C VAL A 29 -4.50 -4.27 10.21
N MET A 30 -4.34 -3.08 10.82
CA MET A 30 -3.36 -2.08 10.41
C MET A 30 -1.93 -2.63 10.51
N VAL A 31 -1.56 -3.22 11.66
CA VAL A 31 -0.26 -3.85 11.88
C VAL A 31 -0.01 -5.00 10.90
N SER A 32 -1.04 -5.72 10.49
CA SER A 32 -0.93 -6.79 9.50
C SER A 32 -0.78 -6.26 8.07
N ASN A 33 -1.48 -5.18 7.72
CA ASN A 33 -1.49 -4.60 6.38
C ASN A 33 -0.22 -3.79 6.07
N THR A 34 0.35 -3.05 7.04
CA THR A 34 1.56 -2.23 6.82
C THR A 34 2.79 -3.02 6.32
N PRO A 35 3.23 -4.12 6.95
CA PRO A 35 4.35 -4.92 6.44
C PRO A 35 4.02 -5.58 5.10
N LEU A 36 2.74 -5.91 4.87
CA LEU A 36 2.26 -6.51 3.62
C LEU A 36 2.33 -5.50 2.46
N ALA A 37 1.94 -4.25 2.70
CA ALA A 37 2.06 -3.15 1.74
C ALA A 37 3.53 -2.87 1.40
N ASN A 38 4.40 -2.80 2.42
CA ASN A 38 5.85 -2.62 2.21
C ASN A 38 6.48 -3.80 1.43
N MET A 39 6.03 -5.04 1.69
CA MET A 39 6.44 -6.23 0.94
C MET A 39 5.98 -6.14 -0.52
N GLN A 40 4.77 -5.64 -0.76
CA GLN A 40 4.19 -5.45 -2.09
C GLN A 40 4.98 -4.41 -2.91
N GLU A 41 5.37 -3.28 -2.30
CA GLU A 41 6.25 -2.30 -2.95
C GLU A 41 7.63 -2.88 -3.31
N ARG A 42 8.24 -3.64 -2.40
CA ARG A 42 9.53 -4.32 -2.67
C ARG A 42 9.41 -5.32 -3.82
N LEU A 43 8.33 -6.10 -3.86
CA LEU A 43 8.08 -7.05 -4.95
C LEU A 43 7.82 -6.31 -6.28
N HIS A 44 7.10 -5.18 -6.24
CA HIS A 44 6.86 -4.34 -7.41
C HIS A 44 8.17 -3.77 -7.98
N SER A 45 9.07 -3.29 -7.12
CA SER A 45 10.41 -2.85 -7.52
C SER A 45 11.21 -3.96 -8.20
N LYS A 46 11.24 -5.18 -7.64
CA LYS A 46 11.93 -6.33 -8.26
C LYS A 46 11.36 -6.73 -9.61
N ILE A 47 10.05 -6.58 -9.81
CA ILE A 47 9.41 -6.82 -11.12
C ILE A 47 9.90 -5.78 -12.14
N MET A 48 9.99 -4.51 -11.75
CA MET A 48 10.48 -3.46 -12.65
C MET A 48 11.94 -3.68 -13.03
N GLU A 49 12.81 -4.06 -12.09
CA GLU A 49 14.21 -4.41 -12.41
C GLU A 49 14.31 -5.58 -13.42
N ALA A 50 13.53 -6.64 -13.21
CA ALA A 50 13.51 -7.79 -14.12
C ALA A 50 12.96 -7.41 -15.52
N LYS A 51 11.92 -6.57 -15.55
CA LYS A 51 11.30 -6.05 -16.77
C LYS A 51 12.29 -5.17 -17.56
N ASP A 52 12.98 -4.27 -16.89
CA ASP A 52 13.98 -3.39 -17.52
C ASP A 52 15.14 -4.19 -18.09
N SER A 53 15.62 -5.20 -17.36
CA SER A 53 16.66 -6.12 -17.84
C SER A 53 16.24 -6.84 -19.14
N ARG A 54 15.00 -7.34 -19.19
CA ARG A 54 14.47 -7.98 -20.41
C ARG A 54 14.36 -6.99 -21.57
N ILE A 55 13.80 -5.79 -21.34
CA ILE A 55 13.63 -4.77 -22.37
C ILE A 55 14.99 -4.36 -22.94
N LYS A 56 15.98 -4.15 -22.07
CA LYS A 56 17.35 -3.82 -22.47
C LYS A 56 17.99 -4.95 -23.29
N ALA A 57 17.93 -6.19 -22.83
CA ALA A 57 18.49 -7.34 -23.55
C ALA A 57 17.82 -7.54 -24.93
N THR A 58 16.51 -7.31 -25.01
CA THR A 58 15.76 -7.41 -26.29
C THR A 58 16.16 -6.29 -27.24
N SER A 59 16.30 -5.05 -26.74
CA SER A 59 16.78 -3.89 -27.50
C SER A 59 18.19 -4.12 -28.07
N GLU A 60 19.13 -4.58 -27.25
CA GLU A 60 20.51 -4.89 -27.68
C GLU A 60 20.54 -5.99 -28.75
N THR A 61 19.73 -7.04 -28.57
CA THR A 61 19.61 -8.15 -29.53
C THR A 61 19.07 -7.67 -30.87
N LEU A 62 18.02 -6.84 -30.88
CA LEU A 62 17.45 -6.27 -32.10
C LEU A 62 18.43 -5.31 -32.79
N ARG A 63 19.19 -4.52 -32.02
CA ARG A 63 20.20 -3.60 -32.56
C ARG A 63 21.33 -4.34 -33.28
N SER A 64 21.68 -5.54 -32.82
CA SER A 64 22.77 -6.36 -33.37
C SER A 64 22.29 -7.54 -34.24
N MET A 65 21.05 -7.48 -34.77
CA MET A 65 20.41 -8.62 -35.45
C MET A 65 21.20 -9.17 -36.65
N ARG A 66 21.84 -8.29 -37.45
CA ARG A 66 22.63 -8.71 -38.62
C ARG A 66 23.83 -9.58 -38.22
N VAL A 67 24.52 -9.24 -37.12
CA VAL A 67 25.67 -9.99 -36.60
C VAL A 67 25.21 -11.34 -36.04
N LEU A 68 24.08 -11.38 -35.34
CA LEU A 68 23.52 -12.62 -34.81
C LEU A 68 23.18 -13.62 -35.93
N LYS A 69 22.63 -13.14 -37.06
CA LYS A 69 22.36 -13.95 -38.25
C LYS A 69 23.62 -14.51 -38.91
N LEU A 70 24.66 -13.67 -39.04
CA LEU A 70 25.95 -14.07 -39.61
C LEU A 70 26.62 -15.21 -38.83
N HIS A 71 26.46 -15.23 -37.51
CA HIS A 71 27.06 -16.25 -36.64
C HIS A 71 26.10 -17.38 -36.23
N SER A 72 24.85 -17.40 -36.72
CA SER A 72 23.81 -18.37 -36.30
C SER A 72 23.58 -18.41 -34.78
N TRP A 73 23.80 -17.28 -34.08
CA TRP A 73 23.67 -17.17 -32.63
C TRP A 73 22.25 -16.87 -32.14
N GLU A 74 21.27 -16.80 -33.05
CA GLU A 74 19.87 -16.49 -32.76
C GLU A 74 19.29 -17.41 -31.67
N SER A 75 19.55 -18.71 -31.76
CA SER A 75 19.03 -19.70 -30.80
C SER A 75 19.62 -19.52 -29.39
N THR A 76 20.90 -19.16 -29.29
CA THR A 76 21.59 -18.91 -28.02
C THR A 76 21.06 -17.64 -27.34
N PHE A 77 20.86 -16.57 -28.10
CA PHE A 77 20.26 -15.34 -27.57
C PHE A 77 18.79 -15.51 -27.21
N LEU A 78 18.03 -16.28 -28.00
CA LEU A 78 16.64 -16.62 -27.70
C LEU A 78 16.54 -17.37 -26.36
N LYS A 79 17.40 -18.37 -26.12
CA LYS A 79 17.47 -19.08 -24.83
C LYS A 79 17.77 -18.13 -23.67
N LYS A 80 18.69 -17.17 -23.86
CA LYS A 80 19.01 -16.14 -22.86
C LYS A 80 17.79 -15.26 -22.54
N LEU A 81 17.05 -14.83 -23.57
CA LEU A 81 15.83 -14.02 -23.42
C LEU A 81 14.71 -14.80 -22.70
N LEU A 82 14.55 -16.09 -23.01
CA LEU A 82 13.58 -16.97 -22.35
C LEU A 82 13.90 -17.15 -20.87
N LYS A 83 15.17 -17.29 -20.49
CA LYS A 83 15.60 -17.36 -19.09
C LYS A 83 15.28 -16.08 -18.31
N LEU A 84 15.48 -14.91 -18.94
CA LEU A 84 15.07 -13.62 -18.39
C LEU A 84 13.55 -13.54 -18.20
N ARG A 85 12.78 -13.98 -19.21
CA ARG A 85 11.31 -14.03 -19.16
C ARG A 85 10.79 -14.96 -18.06
N GLU A 86 11.43 -16.10 -17.84
CA GLU A 86 11.07 -17.03 -16.77
C GLU A 86 11.31 -16.42 -15.39
N THR A 87 12.42 -15.68 -15.23
CA THR A 87 12.75 -14.95 -14.01
C THR A 87 11.71 -13.84 -13.73
N GLU A 88 11.37 -13.02 -14.73
CA GLU A 88 10.29 -12.02 -14.66
C GLU A 88 8.96 -12.67 -14.25
N ARG A 89 8.60 -13.80 -14.89
CA ARG A 89 7.37 -14.53 -14.59
C ARG A 89 7.32 -15.06 -13.16
N SER A 90 8.44 -15.54 -12.61
CA SER A 90 8.54 -16.02 -11.23
C SER A 90 8.28 -14.89 -10.23
N TRP A 91 8.89 -13.73 -10.43
CA TRP A 91 8.63 -12.54 -9.61
C TRP A 91 7.20 -12.04 -9.74
N LEU A 92 6.67 -12.00 -10.96
CA LEU A 92 5.30 -11.58 -11.23
C LEU A 92 4.28 -12.50 -10.56
N LYS A 93 4.48 -13.83 -10.60
CA LYS A 93 3.64 -14.78 -9.88
C LYS A 93 3.63 -14.52 -8.38
N LYS A 94 4.81 -14.38 -7.77
CA LYS A 94 4.93 -14.09 -6.32
C LYS A 94 4.20 -12.80 -5.93
N TYR A 95 4.32 -11.76 -6.75
CA TYR A 95 3.59 -10.51 -6.56
C TYR A 95 2.07 -10.69 -6.68
N LEU A 96 1.58 -11.38 -7.72
CA LEU A 96 0.14 -11.64 -7.87
C LEU A 96 -0.41 -12.42 -6.68
N TYR A 97 0.26 -13.49 -6.25
CA TYR A 97 -0.17 -14.26 -5.07
C TYR A 97 -0.23 -13.40 -3.81
N THR A 98 0.78 -12.55 -3.60
CA THR A 98 0.80 -11.62 -2.46
C THR A 98 -0.34 -10.60 -2.56
N CYS A 99 -0.55 -10.02 -3.73
CA CYS A 99 -1.61 -9.04 -3.97
C CYS A 99 -3.00 -9.66 -3.78
N SER A 100 -3.22 -10.89 -4.25
CA SER A 100 -4.46 -11.64 -4.01
C SER A 100 -4.68 -11.93 -2.53
N ALA A 101 -3.64 -12.31 -1.79
CA ALA A 101 -3.73 -12.54 -0.34
C ALA A 101 -4.07 -11.24 0.42
N VAL A 102 -3.41 -10.12 0.09
CA VAL A 102 -3.71 -8.79 0.66
C VAL A 102 -5.16 -8.40 0.35
N ALA A 103 -5.60 -8.53 -0.90
CA ALA A 103 -6.96 -8.21 -1.30
C ALA A 103 -7.96 -9.08 -0.54
N PHE A 104 -7.72 -10.39 -0.44
CA PHE A 104 -8.58 -11.30 0.32
C PHE A 104 -8.70 -10.88 1.79
N LEU A 105 -7.58 -10.55 2.44
CA LEU A 105 -7.58 -10.05 3.82
C LEU A 105 -8.36 -8.74 3.96
N PHE A 106 -8.22 -7.82 2.99
CA PHE A 106 -8.94 -6.55 2.99
C PHE A 106 -10.46 -6.75 2.87
N TRP A 107 -10.90 -7.64 1.98
CA TRP A 107 -12.30 -7.99 1.80
C TRP A 107 -12.88 -8.77 3.00
N ALA A 108 -12.08 -9.62 3.65
CA ALA A 108 -12.48 -10.40 4.82
C ALA A 108 -12.45 -9.59 6.13
N SER A 109 -11.68 -8.51 6.17
CA SER A 109 -11.45 -7.69 7.37
C SER A 109 -12.74 -7.19 8.06
N PRO A 110 -13.70 -6.55 7.37
CA PRO A 110 -14.92 -6.08 8.04
C PRO A 110 -15.75 -7.23 8.61
N THR A 111 -15.72 -8.39 7.97
CA THR A 111 -16.40 -9.60 8.44
C THR A 111 -15.75 -10.13 9.72
N LEU A 112 -14.41 -10.18 9.78
CA LEU A 112 -13.67 -10.59 10.98
C LEU A 112 -13.90 -9.63 12.15
N VAL A 113 -13.82 -8.31 11.90
CA VAL A 113 -14.10 -7.28 12.92
C VAL A 113 -15.52 -7.43 13.47
N SER A 114 -16.48 -7.71 12.59
CA SER A 114 -17.88 -7.93 12.97
C SER A 114 -18.04 -9.18 13.85
N VAL A 115 -17.43 -10.31 13.46
CA VAL A 115 -17.47 -11.55 14.25
C VAL A 115 -16.89 -11.36 15.65
N VAL A 116 -15.75 -10.70 15.78
CA VAL A 116 -15.13 -10.41 17.09
C VAL A 116 -16.03 -9.48 17.92
N THR A 117 -16.54 -8.41 17.32
CA THR A 117 -17.38 -7.43 18.03
C THR A 117 -18.68 -8.07 18.54
N PHE A 118 -19.36 -8.86 17.71
CA PHE A 118 -20.58 -9.54 18.13
C PHE A 118 -20.31 -10.68 19.11
N GLY A 119 -19.19 -11.39 18.96
CA GLY A 119 -18.75 -12.38 19.95
C GLY A 119 -18.59 -11.77 21.35
N VAL A 120 -17.97 -10.59 21.45
CA VAL A 120 -17.86 -9.85 22.70
C VAL A 120 -19.22 -9.37 23.22
N CYS A 121 -20.12 -8.89 22.35
CA CYS A 121 -21.48 -8.49 22.74
C CYS A 121 -22.32 -9.64 23.30
N ILE A 122 -22.15 -10.86 22.80
CA ILE A 122 -22.83 -12.06 23.33
C ILE A 122 -22.32 -12.38 24.74
N VAL A 123 -21.01 -12.30 24.97
CA VAL A 123 -20.41 -12.54 26.30
C VAL A 123 -20.83 -11.50 27.33
N LEU A 124 -21.02 -10.23 26.91
CA LEU A 124 -21.50 -9.16 27.79
C LEU A 124 -23.02 -9.13 28.01
N GLY A 125 -23.81 -9.97 27.32
CA GLY A 125 -25.26 -10.03 27.48
C GLY A 125 -26.02 -8.80 26.96
N THR A 126 -25.41 -8.01 26.07
CA THR A 126 -26.08 -6.84 25.46
C THR A 126 -27.19 -7.27 24.49
N PRO A 127 -28.38 -6.64 24.52
CA PRO A 127 -29.48 -6.97 23.60
C PRO A 127 -29.10 -6.61 22.15
N LEU A 128 -28.79 -7.62 21.36
CA LEU A 128 -28.44 -7.49 19.95
C LEU A 128 -29.71 -7.57 19.09
N THR A 129 -30.19 -6.42 18.60
CA THR A 129 -31.24 -6.38 17.57
C THR A 129 -30.59 -6.42 16.18
N SER A 130 -31.21 -7.09 15.21
CA SER A 130 -30.72 -7.15 13.81
C SER A 130 -30.36 -5.76 13.22
N ALA A 131 -31.14 -4.73 13.57
CA ALA A 131 -30.90 -3.36 13.13
C ALA A 131 -29.58 -2.76 13.68
N THR A 132 -29.23 -3.04 14.94
CA THR A 132 -27.99 -2.52 15.54
C THR A 132 -26.77 -3.25 14.99
N VAL A 133 -26.90 -4.55 14.73
CA VAL A 133 -25.88 -5.38 14.06
C VAL A 133 -25.56 -4.83 12.68
N LEU A 134 -26.56 -4.67 11.81
CA LEU A 134 -26.35 -4.15 10.45
C LEU A 134 -25.77 -2.72 10.45
N SER A 135 -26.26 -1.86 11.35
CA SER A 135 -25.75 -0.49 11.49
C SER A 135 -24.29 -0.47 11.94
N ALA A 136 -23.89 -1.34 12.87
CA ALA A 136 -22.50 -1.44 13.35
C ALA A 136 -21.55 -1.93 12.24
N ILE A 137 -21.95 -2.96 11.49
CA ILE A 137 -21.17 -3.47 10.35
C ILE A 137 -20.95 -2.35 9.32
N ALA A 138 -22.01 -1.63 8.95
CA ALA A 138 -21.92 -0.52 8.00
C ALA A 138 -20.98 0.59 8.52
N THR A 139 -21.09 0.93 9.80
CA THR A 139 -20.24 1.94 10.45
C THR A 139 -18.76 1.51 10.44
N PHE A 140 -18.46 0.24 10.71
CA PHE A 140 -17.08 -0.29 10.64
C PHE A 140 -16.50 -0.20 9.24
N ARG A 141 -17.26 -0.55 8.20
CA ARG A 141 -16.77 -0.47 6.81
C ARG A 141 -16.41 0.96 6.42
N ILE A 142 -17.22 1.94 6.82
CA ILE A 142 -16.96 3.36 6.55
C ILE A 142 -15.75 3.87 7.34
N LEU A 143 -15.55 3.39 8.57
CA LEU A 143 -14.43 3.81 9.41
C LEU A 143 -13.09 3.18 8.99
N GLN A 144 -13.14 2.02 8.34
CA GLN A 144 -11.95 1.26 7.96
C GLN A 144 -11.14 1.93 6.83
N GLU A 145 -11.79 2.57 5.88
CA GLU A 145 -11.15 3.30 4.78
C GLU A 145 -10.22 4.43 5.29
N PRO A 146 -10.68 5.40 6.10
CA PRO A 146 -9.81 6.47 6.59
C PRO A 146 -8.70 5.94 7.52
N ILE A 147 -8.92 4.86 8.25
CA ILE A 147 -7.87 4.28 9.10
C ILE A 147 -6.77 3.63 8.27
N ASN A 148 -7.11 2.92 7.20
CA ASN A 148 -6.11 2.34 6.29
C ASN A 148 -5.28 3.41 5.56
N ASN A 149 -5.85 4.60 5.31
CA ASN A 149 -5.16 5.70 4.64
C ASN A 149 -4.29 6.56 5.58
N LEU A 150 -4.37 6.38 6.92
CA LEU A 150 -3.57 7.16 7.88
C LEU A 150 -2.05 7.08 7.65
N PRO A 151 -1.44 5.90 7.40
CA PRO A 151 0.00 5.81 7.14
C PRO A 151 0.44 6.59 5.89
N GLU A 152 -0.40 6.61 4.86
CA GLU A 152 -0.16 7.37 3.64
C GLU A 152 -0.21 8.88 3.93
N LEU A 153 -1.22 9.33 4.70
CA LEU A 153 -1.30 10.73 5.13
C LEU A 153 -0.07 11.17 5.93
N ILE A 154 0.41 10.32 6.86
CA ILE A 154 1.65 10.58 7.62
C ILE A 154 2.85 10.70 6.67
N SER A 155 2.94 9.81 5.68
CA SER A 155 4.02 9.83 4.69
C SER A 155 3.99 11.09 3.82
N VAL A 156 2.80 11.50 3.36
CA VAL A 156 2.60 12.75 2.59
C VAL A 156 2.98 13.97 3.42
N ILE A 157 2.61 14.01 4.71
CA ILE A 157 2.99 15.09 5.61
C ILE A 157 4.51 15.15 5.79
N ALA A 158 5.16 14.01 5.98
CA ALA A 158 6.62 13.94 6.11
C ALA A 158 7.33 14.44 4.83
N GLN A 159 6.88 14.00 3.66
CA GLN A 159 7.39 14.46 2.37
C GLN A 159 7.13 15.96 2.12
N THR A 160 5.95 16.44 2.52
CA THR A 160 5.58 17.85 2.43
C THR A 160 6.49 18.71 3.32
N LYS A 161 6.76 18.26 4.55
CA LYS A 161 7.70 18.93 5.46
C LYS A 161 9.10 19.05 4.83
N VAL A 162 9.65 17.95 4.29
CA VAL A 162 10.96 17.97 3.62
C VAL A 162 10.95 18.90 2.40
N SER A 163 9.86 18.93 1.64
CA SER A 163 9.72 19.82 0.48
C SER A 163 9.65 21.30 0.88
N LEU A 164 8.93 21.62 1.96
CA LEU A 164 8.88 22.97 2.53
C LEU A 164 10.25 23.42 3.02
N ASP A 165 11.00 22.53 3.68
CA ASP A 165 12.36 22.82 4.15
C ASP A 165 13.30 23.22 3.00
N ARG A 166 13.23 22.47 1.88
CA ARG A 166 14.00 22.79 0.66
C ARG A 166 13.62 24.13 0.05
N ILE A 167 12.34 24.48 0.04
CA ILE A 167 11.87 25.78 -0.48
C ILE A 167 12.38 26.92 0.42
N GLN A 168 12.32 26.72 1.74
CA GLN A 168 12.81 27.70 2.70
C GLN A 168 14.33 27.93 2.56
N GLU A 169 15.10 26.86 2.33
CA GLU A 169 16.54 26.95 2.08
C GLU A 169 16.85 27.65 0.74
N PHE A 170 16.08 27.35 -0.31
CA PHE A 170 16.22 28.00 -1.62
C PHE A 170 15.92 29.51 -1.58
N ILE A 171 14.87 29.92 -0.85
CA ILE A 171 14.52 31.34 -0.68
C ILE A 171 15.62 32.07 0.09
N LYS A 172 16.10 31.51 1.21
CA LYS A 172 17.23 32.09 1.97
C LYS A 172 18.51 32.21 1.13
N GLY A 173 18.83 31.20 0.33
CA GLY A 173 19.97 31.23 -0.57
C GLY A 173 19.86 32.28 -1.69
N LYS A 174 18.63 32.62 -2.13
CA LYS A 174 18.36 33.68 -3.11
C LYS A 174 18.51 35.09 -2.52
N ASP A 175 18.09 35.29 -1.27
CA ASP A 175 18.26 36.57 -0.58
C ASP A 175 19.73 36.87 -0.27
N GLN A 176 20.52 35.84 0.09
CA GLN A 176 21.98 36.00 0.22
C GLN A 176 22.64 36.34 -1.13
N LYS A 177 22.29 35.67 -2.22
CA LYS A 177 22.85 35.97 -3.55
C LYS A 177 22.48 37.37 -4.05
N LYS A 178 21.25 37.84 -3.82
CA LYS A 178 20.86 39.22 -4.17
C LYS A 178 21.65 40.27 -3.39
N LEU A 179 21.98 40.02 -2.12
CA LEU A 179 22.79 40.95 -1.34
C LEU A 179 24.22 41.08 -1.91
N PHE A 180 24.82 39.96 -2.36
CA PHE A 180 26.16 39.98 -2.97
C PHE A 180 26.20 40.60 -4.38
N THR A 181 25.11 40.57 -5.16
CA THR A 181 25.04 41.20 -6.50
C THR A 181 24.72 42.70 -6.44
N VAL A 182 24.13 43.21 -5.35
CA VAL A 182 23.85 44.66 -5.19
C VAL A 182 25.05 45.41 -4.59
N SER A 183 26.01 44.69 -3.99
CA SER A 183 27.25 45.24 -3.41
C SER A 183 28.49 45.15 -4.32
N LEU A 184 28.30 44.88 -5.61
CA LEU A 184 29.36 44.80 -6.65
C LEU A 184 28.93 45.64 -7.85
#